data_AF-A0A2U3AZZ3-F1
#
_entry.id   AF-A0A2U3AZZ3-F1
#
_cell.length_a   1.000
_cell.length_b   1.000
_cell.length_c   1.000
_cell.angle_alpha   90.00
_cell.angle_beta   90.00
_cell.angle_gamma   90.00
#
_symmetry.space_group_name_H-M   'P 1'
#
loop_
_entity.id
_entity.type
_entity.pdbx_description
1 polymer ?
#
loop_
_entity_poly.entity_id
_entity_poly.type
_entity_poly.pdbx_seq_one_letter_code
_entity_poly.pdbx_strand_id
1 'polypeptide(L)'
;MRFTQTIFRGIGQVMFQENVITGLFFLFAILINNKLMAIYAIYAAVMGSITGWLFSVSFSSINTGLMGYNGILCAIALSGKGWRDLLWITMAIILSTLINIGLAITGIITLTAPFVLATWMVLRLKKLTKFKSNSY
;
A
#
# COMPACT_ATOMS: atom_id res chain seq x y z
N MET A 1 8.13 -17.70 -2.82
CA MET A 1 8.08 -16.24 -2.60
C MET A 1 9.21 -15.84 -1.66
N ARG A 2 9.94 -14.75 -1.92
CA ARG A 2 11.05 -14.27 -1.07
C ARG A 2 10.59 -13.08 -0.21
N PHE A 3 9.85 -13.37 0.86
CA PHE A 3 9.15 -12.35 1.67
C PHE A 3 9.98 -11.13 2.05
N THR A 4 11.18 -11.33 2.61
CA THR A 4 12.05 -10.23 3.03
C THR A 4 12.43 -9.32 1.86
N GLN A 5 12.77 -9.90 0.70
CA GLN A 5 13.11 -9.13 -0.50
C GLN A 5 11.88 -8.38 -1.02
N THR A 6 10.73 -9.05 -1.07
CA THR A 6 9.46 -8.45 -1.50
C THR A 6 9.09 -7.22 -0.67
N ILE A 7 9.20 -7.31 0.66
CA ILE A 7 8.81 -6.22 1.57
C ILE A 7 9.71 -5.00 1.33
N PHE A 8 11.03 -5.18 1.40
CA PHE A 8 11.95 -4.05 1.24
C PHE A 8 11.95 -3.48 -0.18
N ARG A 9 11.87 -4.33 -1.21
CA ARG A 9 11.66 -3.85 -2.59
C ARG A 9 10.34 -3.11 -2.72
N GLY A 10 9.26 -3.57 -2.10
CA GLY A 10 7.97 -2.85 -2.11
C GLY A 10 8.11 -1.43 -1.55
N ILE A 11 8.87 -1.26 -0.47
CA ILE A 11 9.18 0.07 0.09
C ILE A 11 10.06 0.88 -0.87
N GLY A 12 11.08 0.28 -1.48
CA GLY A 12 11.92 0.95 -2.48
C GLY A 12 11.15 1.38 -3.74
N GLN A 13 10.19 0.56 -4.18
CA GLN A 13 9.35 0.80 -5.36
C GLN A 13 8.45 2.02 -5.22
N VAL A 14 8.27 2.55 -4.00
CA VAL A 14 7.61 3.86 -3.81
C VAL A 14 8.29 4.97 -4.61
N MET A 15 9.61 4.87 -4.81
CA MET A 15 10.40 5.74 -5.69
C MET A 15 11.02 4.96 -6.87
N PHE A 16 10.36 3.87 -7.28
CA PHE A 16 10.78 3.00 -8.39
C PHE A 16 12.16 2.35 -8.22
N GLN A 17 12.53 2.02 -6.97
CA GLN A 17 13.80 1.36 -6.65
C GLN A 17 13.56 -0.11 -6.31
N GLU A 18 13.84 -1.03 -7.25
CA GLU A 18 13.80 -2.49 -7.01
C GLU A 18 15.02 -2.99 -6.20
N ASN A 19 15.37 -2.29 -5.12
CA ASN A 19 16.58 -2.56 -4.33
C ASN A 19 16.24 -2.67 -2.84
N VAL A 20 16.67 -3.78 -2.22
CA VAL A 20 16.43 -4.08 -0.80
C VAL A 20 17.11 -3.06 0.12
N ILE A 21 18.33 -2.63 -0.22
CA ILE A 21 19.10 -1.66 0.58
C ILE A 21 18.42 -0.30 0.55
N THR A 22 17.96 0.15 -0.62
CA THR A 22 17.20 1.40 -0.75
C THR A 22 15.90 1.35 0.07
N GLY A 23 15.17 0.23 -0.01
CA GLY A 23 13.98 0.00 0.80
C GLY A 23 14.25 0.03 2.31
N LEU A 24 15.39 -0.52 2.76
CA LEU A 24 15.83 -0.44 4.16
C LEU A 24 16.08 1.02 4.60
N PHE A 25 16.79 1.80 3.78
CA PHE A 25 17.01 3.23 4.08
C PHE A 25 15.71 4.02 4.14
N PHE A 26 14.78 3.77 3.21
CA PHE A 26 13.46 4.42 3.23
C PHE A 26 12.65 4.02 4.45
N LEU A 27 12.64 2.73 4.82
CA LEU A 27 11.97 2.29 6.04
C LEU A 27 12.58 2.97 7.28
N PHE A 28 13.90 3.09 7.35
CA PHE A 28 14.58 3.76 8.45
C PHE A 28 14.24 5.25 8.52
N ALA A 29 14.18 5.93 7.36
CA ALA A 29 13.75 7.32 7.28
C ALA A 29 12.31 7.51 7.77
N ILE A 30 11.38 6.63 7.36
CA ILE A 30 9.99 6.63 7.84
C ILE A 30 9.95 6.36 9.35
N LEU A 31 10.76 5.42 9.85
CA LEU A 31 10.83 5.04 11.26
C LEU A 31 11.30 6.19 12.15
N ILE A 32 12.31 6.95 11.71
CA ILE A 32 12.79 8.16 12.39
C ILE A 32 11.67 9.19 12.50
N ASN A 33 10.88 9.38 11.44
CA ASN A 33 9.78 10.33 11.44
C ASN A 33 8.61 9.86 12.32
N ASN A 34 8.15 8.62 12.12
CA ASN A 34 6.99 8.08 12.81
C ASN A 34 6.98 6.54 12.80
N LYS A 35 7.13 5.95 13.99
CA LYS A 35 7.10 4.49 14.19
C LYS A 35 5.82 3.82 13.67
N LEU A 36 4.66 4.47 13.81
CA LEU A 36 3.40 3.91 13.37
C LEU A 36 3.31 3.85 11.83
N MET A 37 3.79 4.88 11.15
CA MET A 37 3.85 4.89 9.67
C MET A 37 4.79 3.81 9.15
N ALA A 38 5.93 3.56 9.82
CA ALA A 38 6.85 2.49 9.44
C ALA A 38 6.20 1.10 9.59
N ILE A 39 5.46 0.87 10.68
CA ILE A 39 4.69 -0.36 10.89
C ILE A 39 3.64 -0.51 9.78
N TYR A 40 2.91 0.56 9.45
CA TYR A 40 1.92 0.54 8.39
C TYR A 40 2.50 0.33 6.99
N ALA A 41 3.72 0.83 6.72
CA ALA A 41 4.42 0.54 5.48
C ALA A 41 4.75 -0.96 5.35
N ILE A 42 5.27 -1.58 6.41
CA ILE A 42 5.53 -3.04 6.41
C ILE A 42 4.22 -3.82 6.25
N TYR A 43 3.19 -3.45 7.02
CA TYR A 43 1.87 -4.06 6.93
C TYR A 43 1.30 -3.99 5.50
N ALA A 44 1.39 -2.83 4.86
CA ALA A 44 0.94 -2.64 3.50
C ALA A 44 1.73 -3.47 2.48
N ALA A 45 3.05 -3.57 2.63
CA ALA A 45 3.88 -4.40 1.77
C ALA A 45 3.48 -5.89 1.86
N VAL A 46 3.20 -6.38 3.08
CA VAL A 46 2.72 -7.74 3.32
C VAL A 46 1.34 -7.94 2.71
N MET A 47 0.39 -7.05 3.02
CA MET A 47 -0.99 -7.16 2.54
C MET A 47 -1.08 -7.08 1.02
N GLY A 48 -0.38 -6.14 0.38
CA GLY A 48 -0.34 -6.05 -1.09
C GLY A 48 0.25 -7.31 -1.73
N SER A 49 1.26 -7.91 -1.12
CA SER A 49 1.82 -9.19 -1.59
C SER A 49 0.85 -10.35 -1.46
N ILE A 50 0.11 -10.43 -0.34
CA ILE A 50 -0.94 -11.44 -0.12
C ILE A 50 -2.07 -11.23 -1.14
N THR A 51 -2.52 -9.99 -1.36
CA THR A 51 -3.55 -9.67 -2.35
C THR A 51 -3.08 -10.08 -3.76
N GLY A 52 -1.84 -9.77 -4.15
CA GLY A 52 -1.29 -10.22 -5.43
C GLY A 52 -1.28 -11.75 -5.56
N TRP A 53 -0.88 -12.46 -4.50
CA TRP A 53 -0.89 -13.93 -4.49
C TRP A 53 -2.32 -14.51 -4.61
N LEU A 54 -3.29 -13.95 -3.88
CA LEU A 54 -4.70 -14.38 -3.95
C LEU A 54 -5.29 -14.17 -5.36
N PHE A 55 -4.83 -13.16 -6.09
CA PHE A 55 -5.23 -12.88 -7.48
C PHE A 55 -4.30 -13.53 -8.51
N SER A 56 -3.58 -14.59 -8.13
CA SER A 56 -2.75 -15.42 -9.02
C SER A 56 -1.65 -14.66 -9.78
N VAL A 57 -1.18 -13.53 -9.23
CA VAL A 57 0.01 -12.84 -9.77
C VAL A 57 1.24 -13.74 -9.56
N SER A 58 2.09 -13.85 -10.58
CA SER A 58 3.27 -14.70 -10.51
C SER A 58 4.20 -14.29 -9.36
N PHE A 59 4.81 -15.27 -8.69
CA PHE A 59 5.76 -14.97 -7.62
C PHE A 59 6.96 -14.13 -8.09
N SER A 60 7.36 -14.25 -9.36
CA SER A 60 8.40 -13.40 -9.94
C SER A 60 8.00 -11.92 -9.88
N SER A 61 6.78 -11.61 -10.33
CA SER A 61 6.22 -10.25 -10.25
C SER A 61 5.98 -9.78 -8.82
N ILE A 62 5.52 -10.65 -7.91
CA ILE A 62 5.38 -10.28 -6.49
C ILE A 62 6.74 -9.96 -5.86
N ASN A 63 7.80 -10.70 -6.21
CA ASN A 63 9.15 -10.50 -5.66
C ASN A 63 9.83 -9.19 -6.10
N THR A 64 9.30 -8.48 -7.09
CA THR A 64 9.78 -7.13 -7.46
C THR A 64 9.25 -6.05 -6.51
N GLY A 65 8.28 -6.38 -5.64
CA GLY A 65 7.63 -5.43 -4.73
C GLY A 65 6.51 -4.61 -5.34
N LEU A 66 6.19 -4.81 -6.63
CA LEU A 66 5.20 -4.02 -7.36
C LEU A 66 3.76 -4.15 -6.82
N MET A 67 3.45 -5.23 -6.10
CA MET A 67 2.12 -5.41 -5.50
C MET A 67 1.94 -4.62 -4.20
N GLY A 68 3.02 -4.15 -3.57
CA GLY A 68 2.95 -3.48 -2.26
C GLY A 68 3.02 -1.95 -2.29
N TYR A 69 3.75 -1.35 -3.24
CA TYR A 69 4.15 0.06 -3.14
C TYR A 69 2.99 1.07 -3.15
N ASN A 70 1.97 0.85 -3.98
CA ASN A 70 0.77 1.69 -3.98
C ASN A 70 0.02 1.59 -2.64
N GLY A 71 -0.04 0.40 -2.05
CA GLY A 71 -0.61 0.18 -0.72
C GLY A 71 0.19 0.87 0.38
N ILE A 72 1.53 0.90 0.29
CA ILE A 72 2.41 1.59 1.24
C ILE A 72 2.11 3.08 1.27
N LEU A 73 1.97 3.71 0.09
CA LEU A 73 1.57 5.11 -0.02
C LEU A 73 0.19 5.36 0.60
N CYS A 74 -0.79 4.49 0.34
CA CYS A 74 -2.13 4.57 0.96
C CYS A 74 -2.03 4.52 2.50
N ALA A 75 -1.24 3.60 3.02
CA ALA A 75 -1.11 3.37 4.45
C ALA A 75 -0.44 4.54 5.19
N ILE A 76 0.57 5.16 4.56
CA ILE A 76 1.21 6.38 5.09
C ILE A 76 0.22 7.56 5.05
N ALA A 77 -0.46 7.76 3.92
CA ALA A 77 -1.40 8.88 3.73
C ALA A 77 -2.63 8.81 4.65
N LEU A 78 -3.09 7.60 4.99
CA LEU A 78 -4.27 7.38 5.84
C LEU A 78 -3.93 7.02 7.29
N SER A 79 -2.64 7.07 7.65
CA SER A 79 -2.16 6.64 8.97
C SER A 79 -2.90 7.35 10.11
N GLY A 80 -3.34 6.56 11.09
CA GLY A 80 -4.05 7.02 12.27
C GLY A 80 -3.95 5.98 13.39
N LYS A 81 -4.18 6.40 14.64
CA LYS A 81 -3.98 5.53 15.81
C LYS A 81 -5.20 4.65 16.12
N GLY A 82 -6.37 4.93 15.54
CA GLY A 82 -7.60 4.25 15.89
C GLY A 82 -7.78 2.92 15.16
N TRP A 83 -8.48 1.97 15.78
CA TRP A 83 -8.86 0.70 15.13
C TRP A 83 -9.61 0.92 13.81
N ARG A 84 -10.46 1.96 13.75
CA ARG A 84 -11.15 2.33 12.51
C ARG A 84 -10.19 2.78 11.41
N ASP A 85 -9.06 3.41 11.74
CA ASP A 85 -8.07 3.81 10.75
C ASP A 85 -7.39 2.59 10.12
N LEU A 86 -7.10 1.55 10.91
CA LEU A 86 -6.58 0.29 10.37
C LEU A 86 -7.52 -0.29 9.30
N LEU A 87 -8.84 -0.31 9.56
CA LEU A 87 -9.81 -0.79 8.57
C LEU A 87 -9.78 0.02 7.26
N TRP A 88 -9.71 1.36 7.36
CA TRP A 88 -9.61 2.23 6.19
C TRP A 88 -8.28 2.04 5.43
N ILE A 89 -7.17 1.86 6.16
CA ILE A 89 -5.85 1.58 5.60
C ILE A 89 -5.88 0.24 4.85
N THR A 90 -6.39 -0.82 5.47
CA THR A 90 -6.51 -2.15 4.85
C THR A 90 -7.37 -2.10 3.59
N MET A 91 -8.50 -1.40 3.64
CA MET A 91 -9.37 -1.19 2.47
C MET A 91 -8.62 -0.49 1.34
N ALA A 92 -7.87 0.58 1.65
CA ALA A 92 -7.09 1.31 0.64
C ALA A 92 -5.94 0.47 0.05
N ILE A 93 -5.25 -0.33 0.86
CA ILE A 93 -4.18 -1.23 0.41
C ILE A 93 -4.75 -2.26 -0.58
N ILE A 94 -5.84 -2.94 -0.21
CA ILE A 94 -6.46 -3.96 -1.07
C ILE A 94 -6.95 -3.30 -2.36
N LEU A 95 -7.70 -2.20 -2.26
CA LEU A 95 -8.25 -1.49 -3.41
C LEU A 95 -7.15 -1.00 -4.36
N SER A 96 -6.09 -0.37 -3.85
CA SER A 96 -4.97 0.09 -4.68
C SER A 96 -4.23 -1.06 -5.36
N THR A 97 -4.08 -2.20 -4.67
CA THR A 97 -3.46 -3.40 -5.27
C THR A 97 -4.33 -3.98 -6.38
N LEU A 98 -5.66 -4.03 -6.20
CA LEU A 98 -6.59 -4.50 -7.22
C LEU A 98 -6.63 -3.58 -8.45
N ILE A 99 -6.64 -2.26 -8.25
CA ILE A 99 -6.55 -1.29 -9.34
C ILE A 99 -5.22 -1.46 -10.09
N ASN A 100 -4.11 -1.66 -9.36
CA ASN A 100 -2.80 -1.89 -9.96
C ASN A 100 -2.79 -3.16 -10.83
N ILE A 101 -3.34 -4.28 -10.33
CA ILE A 101 -3.46 -5.52 -11.09
C ILE A 101 -4.34 -5.31 -12.34
N GLY A 102 -5.50 -4.68 -12.19
CA GLY A 102 -6.42 -4.42 -13.30
C GLY A 102 -5.82 -3.55 -14.40
N LEU A 103 -5.13 -2.48 -14.03
CA LEU A 103 -4.43 -1.60 -14.99
C LEU A 103 -3.20 -2.27 -15.61
N ALA A 104 -2.48 -3.11 -14.87
CA ALA A 104 -1.32 -3.83 -15.41
C ALA A 104 -1.72 -4.81 -16.53
N ILE A 105 -2.92 -5.41 -16.45
CA ILE A 105 -3.44 -6.31 -17.49
C ILE A 105 -3.66 -5.59 -18.83
N THR A 106 -3.92 -4.27 -18.82
CA THR A 106 -4.12 -3.49 -20.04
C THR A 106 -2.80 -3.02 -20.68
N GLY A 107 -1.64 -3.35 -20.07
CA GLY A 107 -0.32 -2.97 -20.55
C GLY A 107 0.09 -1.53 -20.19
N ILE A 108 -0.71 -0.82 -19.39
CA ILE A 108 -0.40 0.55 -18.96
C ILE A 108 0.59 0.51 -17.79
N ILE A 109 1.56 1.44 -17.80
CA ILE A 109 2.43 1.69 -16.65
C ILE A 109 1.61 2.41 -15.58
N THR A 110 1.32 1.72 -14.49
CA THR A 110 0.35 2.16 -13.48
C THR A 110 0.85 3.31 -12.60
N LEU A 111 2.18 3.39 -12.39
CA LEU A 111 2.82 4.34 -11.47
C LEU A 111 2.03 4.43 -10.15
N THR A 112 1.85 5.64 -9.61
CA THR A 112 1.12 5.87 -8.37
C THR A 112 -0.37 6.17 -8.57
N ALA A 113 -0.93 5.96 -9.77
CA ALA A 113 -2.36 6.18 -10.02
C ALA A 113 -3.27 5.29 -9.14
N PRO A 114 -2.98 3.98 -8.93
CA PRO A 114 -3.77 3.15 -8.03
C PRO A 114 -3.82 3.68 -6.59
N PHE A 115 -2.69 4.18 -6.08
CA PHE A 115 -2.61 4.85 -4.77
C PHE A 115 -3.55 6.06 -4.69
N VAL A 116 -3.47 6.97 -5.68
CA VAL A 116 -4.26 8.21 -5.69
C VAL A 116 -5.76 7.89 -5.70
N LEU A 117 -6.19 7.01 -6.61
CA LEU A 117 -7.59 6.62 -6.75
C LEU A 117 -8.13 5.96 -5.48
N ALA A 118 -7.41 4.97 -4.94
CA ALA A 118 -7.84 4.26 -3.73
C ALA A 118 -7.93 5.20 -2.52
N THR A 119 -6.94 6.09 -2.35
CA THR A 119 -6.91 7.04 -1.23
C THR A 119 -8.07 8.03 -1.34
N TRP A 120 -8.35 8.59 -2.52
CA TRP A 120 -9.49 9.49 -2.72
C TRP A 120 -10.84 8.82 -2.45
N MET A 121 -11.03 7.58 -2.92
CA MET A 121 -12.23 6.81 -2.66
C MET A 121 -12.43 6.59 -1.15
N VAL A 122 -11.39 6.16 -0.44
CA VAL A 122 -11.45 5.93 1.01
C VAL A 122 -11.68 7.24 1.78
N LEU A 123 -11.02 8.34 1.42
CA LEU A 123 -11.27 9.65 2.04
C LEU A 123 -12.71 10.12 1.84
N ARG A 124 -13.28 9.90 0.66
CA ARG A 124 -14.69 10.22 0.39
C ARG A 124 -15.62 9.39 1.28
N LEU A 125 -15.37 8.09 1.42
CA LEU A 125 -16.16 7.20 2.28
C LEU A 125 -16.02 7.57 3.77
N LYS A 126 -14.81 7.90 4.25
CA LYS A 126 -14.59 8.43 5.61
C LYS A 126 -15.42 9.69 5.87
N LYS A 127 -15.49 10.61 4.90
CA LYS A 127 -16.29 11.84 5.02
C LYS A 127 -17.79 11.54 5.14
N LEU A 128 -18.31 10.62 4.32
CA LEU A 128 -19.72 10.23 4.35
C LEU A 128 -20.11 9.53 5.65
N THR A 129 -19.27 8.63 6.15
CA THR A 129 -19.51 7.94 7.43
C THR A 129 -19.46 8.88 8.63
N LYS A 130 -18.52 9.84 8.63
CA LYS A 130 -18.45 10.89 9.67
C LYS A 130 -19.66 11.81 9.66
N PHE A 131 -20.12 12.22 8.47
CA PHE A 131 -21.34 13.04 8.33
C PHE A 131 -22.56 12.34 8.95
N LYS A 132 -22.77 11.06 8.61
CA LYS A 132 -23.89 10.28 9.16
C LYS A 132 -23.81 10.11 10.68
N SER A 133 -22.62 9.97 11.24
CA SER A 133 -22.43 9.85 12.70
C SER A 133 -22.68 11.14 13.48
N ASN A 134 -22.62 12.32 12.84
CA ASN A 134 -22.85 13.61 13.48
C ASN A 134 -24.30 14.10 13.35
N SER A 135 -25.17 13.36 12.65
CA SER A 135 -26.58 13.71 12.43
C SER A 135 -27.55 12.97 13.36
N TYR A 136 -27.03 12.22 14.33
CA TYR A 136 -27.75 11.57 15.44
C TYR A 136 -27.13 12.04 16.76
#